data_AF-A0A7J5H354-F1
#
_entry.id   AF-A0A7J5H354-F1
#
_cell.length_a   1.000
_cell.length_b   1.000
_cell.length_c   1.000
_cell.angle_alpha   90.00
_cell.angle_beta   90.00
_cell.angle_gamma   90.00
#
_symmetry.space_group_name_H-M   'P 1'
#
loop_
_entity.id
_entity.type
_entity.pdbx_description
1 polymer ?
#
loop_
_entity_poly.entity_id
_entity_poly.type
_entity_poly.pdbx_seq_one_letter_code
_entity_poly.pdbx_strand_id
1 'polypeptide(L)'
;MDIQTAKQIGIAEYLHSLGYSPVRRQGGNLWYKSPLREETEASFKVNTERNLWYDFATGKGGNIIALAAELYASDHVPYLLEMIARQAPHVRPVSFSFGGQTLSQPSFRQLEVMPLSSPALFSYLRERGINTELAKRECREVHYLT
;
A
#
# COMPACT_ATOMS: atom_id res chain seq x y z
N MET A 1 -12.82 11.99 18.51
CA MET A 1 -12.95 11.18 17.29
C MET A 1 -12.40 9.80 17.58
N ASP A 2 -13.08 8.72 17.20
CA ASP A 2 -12.55 7.35 17.31
C ASP A 2 -11.85 6.88 16.03
N ILE A 3 -11.18 5.73 16.09
CA ILE A 3 -10.38 5.15 15.00
C ILE A 3 -11.24 4.81 13.77
N GLN A 4 -12.46 4.31 13.95
CA GLN A 4 -13.31 3.90 12.82
C GLN A 4 -13.83 5.13 12.09
N THR A 5 -14.26 6.14 12.84
CA THR A 5 -14.66 7.44 12.29
C THR A 5 -13.50 8.09 11.52
N ALA A 6 -12.28 8.07 12.08
CA ALA A 6 -11.11 8.62 11.40
C ALA A 6 -10.86 7.93 10.05
N LYS A 7 -10.94 6.60 9.98
CA LYS A 7 -10.71 5.84 8.73
C LYS A 7 -11.69 6.14 7.59
N GLN A 8 -12.85 6.74 7.90
CA GLN A 8 -13.84 7.16 6.90
C GLN A 8 -13.55 8.55 6.29
N ILE A 9 -12.59 9.28 6.86
CA ILE A 9 -12.14 10.56 6.32
C ILE A 9 -11.34 10.28 5.06
N GLY A 10 -11.78 10.86 3.95
CA GLY A 10 -11.09 10.76 2.68
C GLY A 10 -9.70 11.41 2.75
N ILE A 11 -8.67 10.63 2.41
CA ILE A 11 -7.28 11.12 2.42
C ILE A 11 -7.09 12.27 1.43
N ALA A 12 -7.79 12.24 0.29
CA ALA A 12 -7.70 13.30 -0.70
C ALA A 12 -8.21 14.64 -0.14
N GLU A 13 -9.35 14.62 0.55
CA GLU A 13 -9.96 15.77 1.21
C GLU A 13 -9.12 16.26 2.38
N TYR A 14 -8.56 15.33 3.17
CA TYR A 14 -7.64 15.65 4.27
C TYR A 14 -6.35 16.32 3.76
N LEU A 15 -5.75 15.80 2.69
CA LEU A 15 -4.59 16.44 2.06
C LEU A 15 -4.94 17.81 1.51
N HIS A 16 -6.13 17.97 0.93
CA HIS A 16 -6.61 19.26 0.44
C HIS A 16 -6.77 20.28 1.56
N SER A 17 -7.29 19.90 2.74
CA SER A 17 -7.39 20.81 3.89
C SER A 17 -6.03 21.22 4.46
N LEU A 18 -5.00 20.38 4.27
CA LEU A 18 -3.60 20.71 4.56
C LEU A 18 -2.92 21.56 3.46
N GLY A 19 -3.61 21.87 2.36
CA GLY A 19 -3.09 22.69 1.26
C GLY A 19 -2.43 21.91 0.12
N TYR A 20 -2.48 20.57 0.13
CA TYR A 20 -1.91 19.75 -0.93
C TYR A 20 -2.93 19.53 -2.06
N SER A 21 -2.50 19.80 -3.30
CA SER A 21 -3.29 19.54 -4.50
C SER A 21 -2.66 18.42 -5.33
N PRO A 22 -3.46 17.54 -5.96
CA PRO A 22 -2.92 16.50 -6.82
C PRO A 22 -2.31 17.11 -8.07
N VAL A 23 -1.16 16.60 -8.50
CA VAL A 23 -0.49 17.01 -9.75
C VAL A 23 -1.05 16.26 -10.96
N ARG A 24 -1.61 15.06 -10.74
CA ARG A 24 -2.13 14.19 -11.81
C ARG A 24 -3.21 13.27 -11.27
N ARG A 25 -4.21 12.98 -12.11
CA ARG A 25 -5.25 11.98 -11.85
C ARG A 25 -5.23 10.90 -12.91
N GLN A 26 -5.35 9.63 -12.48
CA GLN A 26 -5.47 8.48 -13.37
C GLN A 26 -6.49 7.49 -12.78
N GLY A 27 -7.71 7.48 -13.32
CA GLY A 27 -8.83 6.73 -12.76
C GLY A 27 -9.12 7.16 -11.30
N GLY A 28 -9.24 6.17 -10.41
CA GLY A 28 -9.37 6.36 -8.96
C GLY A 28 -8.07 6.67 -8.21
N ASN A 29 -6.96 6.94 -8.91
CA ASN A 29 -5.69 7.30 -8.29
C ASN A 29 -5.35 8.78 -8.51
N LEU A 30 -4.98 9.45 -7.42
CA LEU A 30 -4.46 10.82 -7.39
C LEU A 30 -2.98 10.77 -7.05
N TRP A 31 -2.17 11.53 -7.79
CA TRP A 31 -0.74 11.65 -7.58
C TRP A 31 -0.42 13.03 -7.02
N TYR A 32 0.44 13.07 -6.01
CA TYR A 32 0.88 14.26 -5.30
C TYR A 32 2.39 14.28 -5.24
N LYS A 33 2.95 15.48 -5.09
CA LYS A 33 4.26 15.60 -4.45
C LYS A 33 4.10 15.15 -2.99
N SER A 34 5.05 14.36 -2.50
CA SER A 34 5.00 13.78 -1.17
C SER A 34 4.84 14.89 -0.13
N PRO A 35 3.84 14.80 0.76
CA PRO A 35 3.69 15.75 1.86
C PRO A 35 4.71 15.49 2.98
N LEU A 36 5.52 14.44 2.85
CA LEU A 36 6.49 13.98 3.86
C LEU A 36 7.90 14.54 3.63
N ARG A 37 8.16 15.14 2.46
CA ARG A 37 9.45 15.68 2.05
C ARG A 37 9.30 16.65 0.87
N GLU A 38 10.32 17.43 0.60
CA GLU A 38 10.39 18.15 -0.67
C GLU A 38 10.77 17.21 -1.81
N GLU A 39 10.03 17.29 -2.93
CA GLU A 39 10.35 16.56 -4.15
C GLU A 39 9.99 17.32 -5.43
N THR A 40 10.71 17.01 -6.50
CA THR A 40 10.48 17.57 -7.84
C THR A 40 9.40 16.78 -8.58
N GLU A 41 9.53 15.46 -8.59
CA GLU A 41 8.62 14.51 -9.24
C GLU A 41 7.63 13.91 -8.24
N ALA A 42 6.37 13.78 -8.63
CA ALA A 42 5.32 13.24 -7.77
C ALA A 42 5.43 11.72 -7.61
N SER A 43 5.62 11.28 -6.37
CA SER A 43 5.77 9.87 -6.01
C SER A 43 4.69 9.38 -5.03
N PHE A 44 3.86 10.28 -4.53
CA PHE A 44 2.83 9.97 -3.54
C PHE A 44 1.49 9.70 -4.21
N LYS A 45 0.94 8.50 -4.02
CA LYS A 45 -0.31 8.06 -4.64
C LYS A 45 -1.40 7.90 -3.58
N VAL A 46 -2.54 8.51 -3.79
CA VAL A 46 -3.78 8.27 -3.04
C VAL A 46 -4.76 7.54 -3.93
N ASN A 47 -5.28 6.41 -3.47
CA ASN A 47 -6.38 5.72 -4.11
C ASN A 47 -7.70 6.13 -3.43
N THR A 48 -8.58 6.81 -4.16
CA THR A 48 -9.82 7.37 -3.62
C THR A 48 -10.88 6.31 -3.35
N GLU A 49 -10.86 5.18 -4.07
CA GLU A 49 -11.81 4.08 -3.88
C GLU A 49 -11.49 3.27 -2.62
N ARG A 50 -10.20 2.99 -2.40
CA ARG A 50 -9.70 2.24 -1.23
C ARG A 50 -9.41 3.13 -0.03
N ASN A 51 -9.42 4.45 -0.20
CA ASN A 51 -8.99 5.42 0.81
C ASN A 51 -7.63 5.08 1.46
N LEU A 52 -6.64 4.76 0.62
CA LEU A 52 -5.27 4.42 1.04
C LEU A 52 -4.25 5.29 0.31
N TRP A 53 -3.13 5.53 0.95
CA TRP A 53 -1.98 6.19 0.35
C TRP A 53 -0.77 5.27 0.25
N TYR A 54 0.12 5.56 -0.69
CA TYR A 54 1.42 4.92 -0.83
C TYR A 54 2.43 5.91 -1.42
N ASP A 55 3.60 6.00 -0.81
CA ASP A 55 4.74 6.80 -1.28
C ASP A 55 5.79 5.87 -1.88
N PHE A 56 5.97 5.97 -3.20
CA PHE A 56 6.87 5.09 -3.93
C PHE A 56 8.34 5.31 -3.63
N ALA A 57 8.76 6.48 -3.13
CA ALA A 57 10.18 6.70 -2.83
C ALA A 57 10.59 6.16 -1.46
N THR A 58 9.67 6.13 -0.48
CA THR A 58 9.95 5.61 0.86
C THR A 58 9.42 4.19 1.07
N GLY A 59 8.58 3.70 0.17
CA GLY A 59 7.93 2.39 0.29
C GLY A 59 6.86 2.33 1.39
N LYS A 60 6.46 3.49 1.92
CA LYS A 60 5.49 3.61 3.02
C LYS A 60 4.06 3.79 2.48
N GLY A 61 3.08 3.41 3.28
CA GLY A 61 1.68 3.61 2.93
C GLY A 61 0.75 3.17 4.04
N GLY A 62 -0.55 3.40 3.83
CA GLY A 62 -1.57 2.97 4.77
C GLY A 62 -2.85 3.80 4.69
N ASN A 63 -3.58 3.82 5.79
CA ASN A 63 -4.77 4.66 5.97
C ASN A 63 -4.38 6.06 6.48
N ILE A 64 -5.39 6.90 6.74
CA ILE A 64 -5.19 8.26 7.24
C ILE A 64 -4.45 8.34 8.59
N ILE A 65 -4.59 7.34 9.47
CA ILE A 65 -3.86 7.33 10.76
C ILE A 65 -2.38 7.07 10.51
N ALA A 66 -2.05 6.15 9.60
CA ALA A 66 -0.67 5.93 9.18
C ALA A 66 -0.08 7.17 8.47
N LEU A 67 -0.89 7.89 7.69
CA LEU A 67 -0.48 9.17 7.10
C LEU A 67 -0.17 10.21 8.18
N ALA A 68 -1.07 10.38 9.14
CA ALA A 68 -0.91 11.33 10.23
C ALA A 68 0.33 11.00 11.08
N ALA A 69 0.61 9.71 11.32
CA ALA A 69 1.82 9.30 12.03
C ALA A 69 3.10 9.77 11.33
N GLU A 70 3.14 9.70 10.00
CA GLU A 70 4.26 10.19 9.19
C GLU A 70 4.33 11.72 9.15
N LEU A 71 3.19 12.41 9.02
CA LEU A 71 3.13 13.88 8.98
C LEU A 71 3.51 14.54 10.31
N TYR A 72 3.09 13.94 11.42
CA TYR A 72 3.31 14.48 12.77
C TYR A 72 4.45 13.81 13.52
N ALA A 73 5.15 12.86 12.89
CA ALA A 73 6.26 12.09 13.46
C ALA A 73 5.92 11.54 14.87
N SER A 74 4.73 10.94 15.00
CA SER A 74 4.21 10.45 16.28
C SER A 74 3.46 9.13 16.10
N ASP A 75 3.58 8.24 17.08
CA ASP A 75 2.84 6.99 17.19
C ASP A 75 1.68 7.06 18.21
N HIS A 76 1.50 8.20 18.89
CA HIS A 76 0.47 8.38 19.90
C HIS A 76 -0.90 8.59 19.29
N VAL A 77 -1.65 7.50 19.11
CA VAL A 77 -2.94 7.47 18.42
C VAL A 77 -3.94 8.55 18.90
N PRO A 78 -4.16 8.80 20.20
CA PRO A 78 -5.08 9.85 20.64
C PRO A 78 -4.72 11.24 20.10
N TYR A 79 -3.43 11.59 20.08
CA TYR A 79 -2.93 12.84 19.53
C TYR A 79 -3.15 12.91 18.01
N LEU A 80 -2.85 11.83 17.29
CA LEU A 80 -3.08 11.78 15.85
C LEU A 80 -4.55 11.97 15.49
N LEU A 81 -5.46 11.36 16.24
CA LEU A 81 -6.91 11.51 16.05
C LEU A 81 -7.37 12.95 16.30
N GLU A 82 -6.77 13.64 17.28
CA GLU A 82 -7.04 15.06 17.52
C GLU A 82 -6.57 15.94 16.36
N MET A 83 -5.36 15.68 15.86
CA MET A 83 -4.81 16.43 14.72
C MET A 83 -5.62 16.23 13.44
N ILE A 84 -6.08 15.00 13.18
CA ILE A 84 -7.00 14.71 12.07
C ILE A 84 -8.32 15.47 12.26
N ALA A 85 -8.90 15.44 13.46
CA ALA A 85 -10.17 16.09 13.75
C ALA A 85 -10.12 17.62 13.56
N ARG A 86 -9.01 18.27 13.94
CA ARG A 86 -8.82 19.72 13.77
C ARG A 86 -8.86 20.16 12.30
N GLN A 87 -8.37 19.32 11.40
CA GLN A 87 -8.25 19.63 9.97
C GLN A 87 -9.42 19.12 9.14
N ALA A 88 -10.38 18.42 9.77
CA ALA A 88 -11.51 17.78 9.11
C ALA A 88 -12.90 18.25 9.62
N PRO A 89 -13.20 19.56 9.79
CA PRO A 89 -14.54 19.98 10.20
C PRO A 89 -15.62 19.78 9.11
N HIS A 90 -15.24 19.52 7.85
CA HIS A 90 -16.17 19.41 6.71
C HIS A 90 -16.01 18.16 5.83
N VAL A 91 -15.23 17.16 6.27
CA VAL A 91 -15.04 15.94 5.47
C VAL A 91 -16.26 15.05 5.67
N ARG A 92 -17.11 14.97 4.65
CA ARG A 92 -18.24 14.03 4.63
C ARG A 92 -17.70 12.61 4.72
N PRO A 93 -18.28 11.73 5.55
CA PRO A 93 -17.87 10.33 5.59
C PRO A 93 -18.05 9.74 4.20
N VAL A 94 -16.96 9.26 3.59
CA VAL A 94 -17.06 8.47 2.36
C VAL A 94 -17.38 7.05 2.80
N SER A 95 -18.39 6.43 2.19
CA SER A 95 -18.73 5.03 2.45
C SER A 95 -17.53 4.14 2.10
N PHE A 96 -16.71 3.84 3.08
CA PHE A 96 -15.59 2.93 2.95
C PHE A 96 -16.15 1.51 2.79
N SER A 97 -16.04 0.99 1.57
CA SER A 97 -16.05 -0.45 1.37
C SER A 97 -14.58 -0.86 1.27
N PHE A 98 -14.18 -1.90 1.99
CA PHE A 98 -13.10 -2.72 1.44
C PHE A 98 -13.63 -3.12 0.08
N GLY A 99 -13.15 -2.48 -0.99
CA GLY A 99 -13.42 -2.93 -2.33
C GLY A 99 -13.08 -4.40 -2.28
N GLY A 100 -14.10 -5.25 -2.26
CA GLY A 100 -13.93 -6.68 -2.36
C GLY A 100 -13.01 -6.77 -3.54
N GLN A 101 -11.81 -7.31 -3.33
CA GLN A 101 -10.96 -7.58 -4.46
C GLN A 101 -11.89 -8.39 -5.36
N THR A 102 -12.37 -7.79 -6.46
CA THR A 102 -12.72 -8.59 -7.60
C THR A 102 -11.45 -9.38 -7.74
N LEU A 103 -11.53 -10.69 -7.46
CA LEU A 103 -10.41 -11.57 -7.65
C LEU A 103 -9.95 -11.24 -9.05
N SER A 104 -8.88 -10.44 -9.16
CA SER A 104 -8.35 -10.04 -10.45
C SER A 104 -8.15 -11.36 -11.15
N GLN A 105 -8.67 -11.49 -12.38
CA GLN A 105 -8.52 -12.74 -13.10
C GLN A 105 -7.10 -13.24 -12.88
N PRO A 106 -6.93 -14.49 -12.41
CA PRO A 106 -5.64 -14.95 -11.96
C PRO A 106 -4.64 -14.72 -13.08
N SER A 107 -3.60 -13.92 -12.79
CA SER A 107 -2.58 -13.52 -13.77
C SER A 107 -1.76 -14.72 -14.26
N PHE A 108 -1.87 -15.84 -13.56
CA PHE A 108 -1.25 -17.10 -13.85
C PHE A 108 -2.34 -18.16 -14.04
N ARG A 109 -2.27 -18.90 -15.14
CA ARG A 109 -3.18 -20.00 -15.47
C ARG A 109 -2.47 -21.33 -15.30
N GLN A 110 -3.23 -22.39 -15.03
CA GLN A 110 -2.70 -23.76 -14.90
C GLN A 110 -1.53 -23.86 -13.92
N LEU A 111 -1.77 -23.47 -12.66
CA LEU A 111 -0.75 -23.52 -11.62
C LEU A 111 -0.55 -24.96 -11.15
N GLU A 112 0.64 -25.49 -11.38
CA GLU A 112 1.04 -26.84 -10.98
C GLU A 112 2.19 -26.76 -9.98
N VAL A 113 1.96 -27.28 -8.76
CA VAL A 113 2.99 -27.34 -7.71
C VAL A 113 3.64 -28.71 -7.76
N MET A 114 4.95 -28.74 -7.94
CA MET A 114 5.73 -29.96 -8.11
C MET A 114 6.91 -30.02 -7.14
N PRO A 115 7.45 -31.22 -6.85
CA PRO A 115 8.74 -31.34 -6.17
C PRO A 115 9.81 -30.55 -6.92
N LEU A 116 10.68 -29.85 -6.20
CA LEU A 116 11.78 -29.09 -6.80
C LEU A 116 12.66 -30.02 -7.65
N SER A 117 12.70 -29.79 -8.96
CA SER A 117 13.41 -30.63 -9.92
C SER A 117 14.24 -29.84 -10.95
N SER A 118 13.91 -28.56 -11.16
CA SER A 118 14.57 -27.68 -12.13
C SER A 118 16.06 -27.45 -11.84
N PRO A 119 16.96 -27.76 -12.79
CA PRO A 119 18.40 -27.49 -12.65
C PRO A 119 18.74 -26.01 -12.45
N ALA A 120 17.96 -25.10 -13.05
CA ALA A 120 18.15 -23.67 -12.91
C ALA A 120 17.83 -23.20 -11.48
N LEU A 121 16.73 -23.70 -10.89
CA LEU A 121 16.37 -23.40 -9.50
C LEU A 121 17.42 -23.96 -8.53
N PHE A 122 17.93 -25.17 -8.76
CA PHE A 122 19.02 -25.71 -7.94
C PHE A 122 20.31 -24.90 -8.02
N SER A 123 20.68 -24.42 -9.22
CA SER A 123 21.86 -23.58 -9.43
C SER A 123 21.73 -22.27 -8.66
N TYR A 124 20.58 -21.60 -8.79
CA TYR A 124 20.28 -20.36 -8.07
C TYR A 124 20.33 -20.53 -6.54
N LEU A 125 19.72 -21.58 -6.01
CA LEU A 125 19.72 -21.86 -4.57
C LEU A 125 21.14 -22.13 -4.06
N ARG A 126 21.96 -22.84 -4.83
CA ARG A 126 23.36 -23.09 -4.49
C ARG A 126 24.20 -21.82 -4.46
N GLU A 127 24.02 -20.93 -5.43
CA GLU A 127 24.68 -19.60 -5.46
C GLU A 127 24.33 -18.78 -4.21
N ARG A 128 23.13 -18.96 -3.65
CA ARG A 128 22.70 -18.34 -2.40
C ARG A 128 23.16 -19.08 -1.14
N GLY A 129 23.99 -20.12 -1.27
CA GLY A 129 24.51 -20.90 -0.15
C GLY A 129 23.49 -21.87 0.47
N ILE A 130 22.39 -22.17 -0.23
CA ILE A 130 21.33 -23.05 0.29
C ILE A 130 21.67 -24.51 -0.05
N ASN A 131 21.64 -25.38 0.97
CA ASN A 131 21.88 -26.82 0.80
C ASN A 131 20.79 -27.46 -0.08
N THR A 132 21.20 -28.28 -1.04
CA THR A 132 20.29 -28.89 -2.03
C THR A 132 19.33 -29.91 -1.42
N GLU A 133 19.76 -30.68 -0.42
CA GLU A 133 18.90 -31.67 0.24
C GLU A 133 17.88 -30.99 1.17
N LEU A 134 18.27 -29.90 1.81
CA LEU A 134 17.34 -29.03 2.53
C LEU A 134 16.32 -28.42 1.57
N ALA A 135 16.77 -27.88 0.43
CA ALA A 135 15.90 -27.29 -0.58
C ALA A 135 14.89 -28.30 -1.17
N LYS A 136 15.30 -29.54 -1.46
CA LYS A 136 14.37 -30.58 -1.95
C LYS A 136 13.27 -30.91 -0.94
N ARG A 137 13.60 -30.89 0.35
CA ARG A 137 12.66 -31.17 1.44
C ARG A 137 11.65 -30.05 1.61
N GLU A 138 12.15 -28.82 1.70
CA GLU A 138 11.38 -27.65 2.13
C GLU A 138 10.77 -26.86 0.97
N CYS A 139 11.34 -26.92 -0.24
CA CYS A 139 10.87 -26.16 -1.38
C CYS A 139 10.03 -26.99 -2.35
N ARG A 140 9.19 -26.30 -3.13
CA ARG A 140 8.46 -26.82 -4.28
C ARG A 140 8.68 -25.87 -5.45
N GLU A 141 8.60 -26.39 -6.66
CA GLU A 141 8.58 -25.55 -7.87
C GLU A 141 7.14 -25.38 -8.36
N VAL A 142 6.86 -24.23 -8.96
CA VAL A 142 5.53 -23.89 -9.46
C VAL A 142 5.63 -23.59 -10.95
N HIS A 143 4.89 -24.35 -11.75
CA HIS A 143 4.72 -24.10 -13.18
C HIS A 143 3.39 -23.40 -13.43
N TYR A 144 3.38 -22.48 -14.38
CA TYR A 144 2.19 -21.73 -14.77
C TYR A 144 2.33 -21.23 -16.20
N LEU A 145 1.20 -20.90 -16.79
CA LEU A 145 1.10 -20.12 -18.03
C LEU A 145 0.78 -18.67 -17.68
N THR A 146 1.44 -17.74 -18.33
CA THR A 146 1.13 -16.30 -18.31
C THR A 146 0.21 -15.93 -19.46
#